data_AF-A0AAV9MEB6-F1
#
_entry.id   AF-A0AAV9MEB6-F1
#
_cell.length_a   1.000
_cell.length_b   1.000
_cell.length_c   1.000
_cell.angle_alpha   90.00
_cell.angle_beta   90.00
_cell.angle_gamma   90.00
#
_symmetry.space_group_name_H-M   'P 1'
#
loop_
_entity.id
_entity.type
_entity.pdbx_description
1 polymer ?
#
loop_
_entity_poly.entity_id
_entity_poly.type
_entity_poly.pdbx_seq_one_letter_code
_entity_poly.pdbx_strand_id
1 'polypeptide(L)'
;MGDWSEINYDMLVLIAKRFNLIEDYLNFASVCKSWRRAATNENFNTNLRRVPWLMLAEEEGNSSRQLVSFYNGGMIMKKKIPKASGKRCMETMGWLVTVGKDEGEISLLHPFFSGVHIELPHQKLSYSQPNWRTVDLFSQGSFIC
;
A
#
# COMPACT_ATOMS: atom_id res chain seq x y z
N MET A 1 -10.05 20.03 29.99
CA MET A 1 -9.61 19.58 28.64
C MET A 1 -10.43 18.33 28.33
N GLY A 2 -11.25 18.34 27.28
CA GLY A 2 -12.17 17.22 27.01
C GLY A 2 -11.41 15.95 26.63
N ASP A 3 -11.93 14.80 27.04
CA ASP A 3 -11.32 13.52 26.69
C ASP A 3 -11.65 13.15 25.24
N TRP A 4 -10.65 13.27 24.36
CA TRP A 4 -10.75 12.88 22.96
C TRP A 4 -10.83 11.36 22.77
N SER A 5 -10.65 10.57 23.83
CA SER A 5 -10.84 9.11 23.80
C SER A 5 -12.30 8.70 23.71
N GLU A 6 -13.22 9.57 24.16
CA GLU A 6 -14.68 9.33 24.20
C GLU A 6 -15.43 9.91 22.99
N ILE A 7 -14.71 10.43 22.00
CA ILE A 7 -15.31 10.98 20.79
C ILE A 7 -16.16 9.92 20.08
N ASN A 8 -17.33 10.34 19.59
CA ASN A 8 -18.26 9.45 18.91
C ASN A 8 -17.63 8.88 17.62
N TYR A 9 -17.91 7.61 17.34
CA TYR A 9 -17.42 6.91 16.15
C TYR A 9 -17.75 7.64 14.83
N ASP A 10 -18.95 8.20 14.69
CA ASP A 10 -19.36 8.91 13.47
C ASP A 10 -18.51 10.16 13.24
N MET A 11 -18.13 10.85 14.32
CA MET A 11 -17.19 11.97 14.24
C MET A 11 -15.80 11.51 13.83
N LEU A 12 -15.32 10.38 14.35
CA LEU A 12 -14.04 9.80 13.92
C LEU A 12 -14.03 9.48 12.42
N VAL A 13 -15.13 8.94 11.89
CA VAL A 13 -15.26 8.67 10.44
C VAL A 13 -15.24 9.98 9.64
N LEU A 14 -15.90 11.03 10.11
CA LEU A 14 -15.87 12.33 9.45
C LEU A 14 -14.46 12.95 9.46
N ILE A 15 -13.71 12.81 10.56
CA ILE A 15 -12.32 13.25 10.66
C ILE A 15 -11.43 12.43 9.72
N ALA A 16 -11.58 11.10 9.72
CA ALA A 16 -10.84 10.19 8.85
C ALA A 16 -10.93 10.60 7.37
N LYS A 17 -12.13 10.98 6.91
CA LYS A 17 -12.39 11.44 5.53
C LYS A 17 -11.75 12.77 5.14
N ARG A 18 -11.14 13.50 6.09
CA ARG A 18 -10.48 14.79 5.84
C ARG A 18 -8.97 14.66 5.64
N PHE A 19 -8.38 13.51 5.92
CA PHE A 19 -6.95 13.32 5.70
C PHE A 19 -6.64 13.10 4.22
N ASN A 20 -5.62 13.81 3.74
CA ASN A 20 -5.19 13.79 2.35
C ASN A 20 -3.84 13.09 2.19
N LEU A 21 -3.10 12.95 3.29
CA LEU A 21 -1.81 12.30 3.38
C LEU A 21 -1.98 10.97 4.09
N ILE A 22 -1.40 9.91 3.52
CA ILE A 22 -1.49 8.58 4.10
C ILE A 22 -0.69 8.50 5.40
N GLU A 23 0.37 9.29 5.53
CA GLU A 23 1.17 9.49 6.75
C GLU A 23 0.27 9.90 7.92
N ASP A 24 -0.47 10.99 7.73
CA ASP A 24 -1.37 11.53 8.75
C ASP A 24 -2.52 10.57 9.03
N TYR A 25 -3.00 9.89 8.00
CA TYR A 25 -4.05 8.87 8.15
C TYR A 25 -3.58 7.66 8.96
N LEU A 26 -2.35 7.20 8.74
CA LEU A 26 -1.75 6.12 9.52
C LEU A 26 -1.46 6.55 10.95
N ASN A 27 -1.04 7.80 11.16
CA ASN A 27 -0.89 8.38 12.50
C ASN A 27 -2.23 8.42 13.23
N PHE A 28 -3.30 8.88 12.57
CA PHE A 28 -4.68 8.81 13.08
C PHE A 28 -5.09 7.38 13.47
N ALA A 29 -4.79 6.39 12.61
CA ALA A 29 -5.11 4.99 12.87
C ALA A 29 -4.30 4.35 14.02
N SER A 30 -3.21 5.00 14.44
CA SER A 30 -2.28 4.47 15.46
C SER A 30 -2.66 4.86 16.89
N VAL A 31 -3.55 5.84 17.08
CA VAL A 31 -3.93 6.39 18.40
C VAL A 31 -4.49 5.31 19.34
N CYS A 32 -5.63 4.71 18.98
CA CYS A 32 -6.25 3.63 19.76
C CYS A 32 -7.18 2.76 18.91
N LYS A 33 -7.83 1.75 19.51
CA LYS A 33 -8.68 0.79 18.79
C LYS A 33 -9.88 1.44 18.10
N SER A 34 -10.55 2.43 18.70
CA SER A 34 -11.70 3.11 18.10
C SER A 34 -11.31 3.93 16.87
N TRP A 35 -10.21 4.68 16.96
CA TRP A 35 -9.66 5.46 15.86
C TRP A 35 -9.18 4.54 14.71
N ARG A 36 -8.50 3.45 15.03
CA ARG A 36 -8.12 2.42 14.05
C ARG A 36 -9.32 1.83 13.32
N ARG A 37 -10.43 1.59 14.02
CA ARG A 37 -11.67 1.08 13.41
C ARG A 37 -12.30 2.08 12.43
N ALA A 38 -12.20 3.38 12.71
CA ALA A 38 -12.67 4.42 11.80
C ALA A 38 -11.75 4.58 10.58
N ALA A 39 -10.46 4.25 10.70
CA ALA A 39 -9.44 4.39 9.66
C ALA A 39 -9.47 3.27 8.59
N THR A 40 -10.63 3.04 7.96
CA THR A 40 -10.79 2.05 6.88
C THR A 40 -10.31 2.59 5.54
N ASN A 41 -10.12 1.71 4.54
CA ASN A 41 -9.81 2.14 3.17
C ASN A 41 -10.89 3.04 2.58
N GLU A 42 -12.17 2.74 2.84
CA GLU A 42 -13.33 3.50 2.36
C GLU A 42 -13.44 4.91 2.94
N ASN A 43 -12.88 5.10 4.14
CA ASN A 43 -12.88 6.39 4.82
C ASN A 43 -11.65 7.24 4.48
N PHE A 44 -10.67 6.70 3.75
CA PHE A 44 -9.53 7.47 3.29
C PHE A 44 -9.89 8.26 2.03
N ASN A 45 -9.58 9.55 2.00
CA ASN A 45 -9.88 10.38 0.84
C ASN A 45 -8.94 10.07 -0.33
N THR A 46 -9.42 9.26 -1.27
CA THR A 46 -8.64 8.85 -2.45
C THR A 46 -8.67 9.86 -3.59
N ASN A 47 -9.48 10.91 -3.50
CA ASN A 47 -9.74 11.84 -4.61
C ASN A 47 -8.69 12.96 -4.75
N LEU A 48 -7.70 12.99 -3.86
CA LEU A 48 -6.70 14.05 -3.81
C LEU A 48 -5.34 13.56 -4.28
N ARG A 49 -4.57 14.47 -4.91
CA ARG A 49 -3.22 14.19 -5.41
C ARG A 49 -2.33 13.75 -4.24
N ARG A 50 -1.83 12.52 -4.32
CA ARG A 50 -0.96 11.92 -3.31
C ARG A 50 0.51 12.22 -3.64
N VAL A 51 1.32 12.39 -2.61
CA VAL A 51 2.78 12.35 -2.77
C VAL A 51 3.14 10.86 -2.89
N PRO A 52 3.78 10.45 -3.99
CA PRO A 52 4.06 9.04 -4.20
C PRO A 52 5.09 8.53 -3.19
N TRP A 53 4.84 7.34 -2.67
CA TRP A 53 5.76 6.60 -1.82
C TRP A 53 6.67 5.72 -2.67
N LEU A 54 7.96 5.70 -2.41
CA LEU A 54 8.87 4.76 -3.06
C LEU A 54 8.88 3.42 -2.31
N MET A 55 8.43 2.37 -2.97
CA MET A 55 8.65 0.99 -2.52
C MET A 55 10.06 0.55 -2.90
N LEU A 56 10.83 0.17 -1.90
CA LEU A 56 12.15 -0.42 -2.08
C LEU A 56 12.04 -1.92 -2.36
N ALA A 57 13.11 -2.46 -2.98
CA ALA A 57 13.28 -3.89 -3.16
C ALA A 57 13.20 -4.64 -1.82
N GLU A 58 12.83 -5.92 -1.90
CA GLU A 58 12.83 -6.80 -0.73
C GLU A 58 14.28 -7.03 -0.27
N GLU A 59 14.52 -6.89 1.03
CA GLU A 59 15.83 -7.20 1.62
C GLU A 59 16.02 -8.72 1.69
N GLU A 60 17.22 -9.21 1.35
CA GLU A 60 17.52 -10.64 1.43
C GLU A 60 17.26 -11.19 2.85
N GLY A 61 16.47 -12.26 2.92
CA GLY A 61 16.10 -12.91 4.18
C GLY A 61 14.93 -12.24 4.95
N ASN A 62 14.32 -11.19 4.43
CA ASN A 62 13.21 -10.50 5.09
C ASN A 62 12.02 -10.27 4.14
N SER A 63 10.84 -10.81 4.50
CA SER A 63 9.59 -10.64 3.76
C SER A 63 8.95 -9.25 3.88
N SER A 64 9.68 -8.28 4.43
CA SER A 64 9.23 -6.89 4.59
C SER A 64 9.69 -6.02 3.44
N ARG A 65 8.79 -5.16 2.96
CA ARG A 65 9.14 -4.11 2.01
C ARG A 65 9.20 -2.78 2.73
N GLN A 66 10.14 -1.93 2.33
CA GLN A 66 10.24 -0.59 2.86
C GLN A 66 9.51 0.37 1.92
N LEU A 67 8.67 1.22 2.48
CA LEU A 67 7.99 2.30 1.79
C LEU A 67 8.58 3.60 2.30
N VAL A 68 9.12 4.42 1.41
CA VAL A 68 9.73 5.71 1.73
C VAL A 68 8.83 6.82 1.23
N SER A 69 8.38 7.68 2.14
CA SER A 69 7.72 8.93 1.78
C SER A 69 8.75 10.03 1.64
N PHE A 70 8.65 10.81 0.57
CA PHE A 70 9.43 12.04 0.41
C PHE A 70 8.78 13.25 1.08
N TYR A 71 7.60 13.07 1.68
CA TYR A 71 6.94 14.10 2.45
C TYR A 71 7.71 14.38 3.75
N ASN A 72 7.89 15.67 4.06
CA ASN A 72 8.41 16.18 5.33
C ASN A 72 9.73 15.57 5.82
N GLY A 73 10.73 15.45 4.94
CA GLY A 73 12.11 15.09 5.33
C GLY A 73 12.46 13.60 5.32
N GLY A 74 11.59 12.74 4.78
CA GLY A 74 11.92 11.33 4.53
C GLY A 74 11.42 10.39 5.62
N MET A 75 10.12 10.08 5.65
CA MET A 75 9.60 9.03 6.53
C MET A 75 9.79 7.66 5.90
N ILE A 76 10.48 6.76 6.59
CA ILE A 76 10.61 5.35 6.18
C ILE A 76 9.61 4.50 6.96
N MET A 77 8.61 3.96 6.27
CA MET A 77 7.68 2.99 6.81
C MET A 77 8.11 1.59 6.38
N LYS A 78 8.55 0.77 7.35
CA LYS A 78 8.78 -0.66 7.10
C LYS A 78 7.46 -1.40 7.23
N LYS A 79 6.97 -1.97 6.13
CA LYS A 79 5.72 -2.71 6.12
C LYS A 79 5.92 -4.14 5.62
N LYS A 80 5.49 -5.10 6.44
CA LYS A 80 5.36 -6.48 5.99
C LYS A 80 4.15 -6.57 5.06
N ILE A 81 4.39 -6.98 3.82
CA ILE A 81 3.35 -7.31 2.85
C ILE A 81 3.59 -8.76 2.46
N PRO A 82 3.19 -9.74 3.30
CA PRO A 82 3.54 -11.15 3.08
C PRO A 82 3.10 -11.64 1.70
N LYS A 83 1.94 -11.17 1.22
CA LYS A 83 1.40 -11.51 -0.12
C LYS A 83 2.21 -10.96 -1.29
N ALA A 84 3.14 -10.02 -1.06
CA ALA A 84 4.04 -9.46 -2.06
C ALA A 84 5.49 -9.97 -1.92
N SER A 85 5.77 -10.83 -0.94
CA SER A 85 7.10 -11.42 -0.74
C SER A 85 7.44 -12.36 -1.89
N GLY A 86 8.63 -12.24 -2.45
CA GLY A 86 9.09 -13.02 -3.59
C GLY A 86 8.38 -12.72 -4.92
N LYS A 87 7.48 -11.73 -4.95
CA LYS A 87 6.71 -11.33 -6.14
C LYS A 87 7.21 -10.02 -6.74
N ARG A 88 7.08 -9.88 -8.05
CA ARG A 88 7.27 -8.57 -8.71
C ARG A 88 6.06 -7.69 -8.43
N CYS A 89 6.29 -6.41 -8.18
CA CYS A 89 5.24 -5.48 -7.77
C CYS A 89 5.21 -4.28 -8.73
N MET A 90 4.02 -3.86 -9.16
CA MET A 90 3.80 -2.70 -10.01
C MET A 90 2.66 -1.86 -9.44
N GLU A 91 2.79 -0.54 -9.52
CA GLU A 91 1.71 0.37 -9.11
C GLU A 91 0.61 0.43 -10.17
N THR A 92 -0.64 0.51 -9.70
CA THR A 92 -1.78 0.88 -10.53
C THR A 92 -2.78 1.70 -9.71
N MET A 93 -2.84 3.01 -9.95
CA MET A 93 -3.85 3.90 -9.37
C MET A 93 -4.00 3.76 -7.83
N GLY A 94 -2.88 3.68 -7.12
CA GLY A 94 -2.79 3.50 -5.67
C GLY A 94 -2.94 2.08 -5.14
N TRP A 95 -3.06 1.11 -6.04
CA TRP A 95 -3.00 -0.31 -5.75
C TRP A 95 -1.68 -0.91 -6.24
N LEU A 96 -1.37 -2.11 -5.76
CA LEU A 96 -0.18 -2.85 -6.13
C LEU A 96 -0.60 -4.12 -6.88
N VAL A 97 -0.26 -4.22 -8.15
CA VAL A 97 -0.29 -5.48 -8.89
C VAL A 97 0.93 -6.29 -8.46
N THR A 98 0.70 -7.53 -8.05
CA THR A 98 1.74 -8.50 -7.74
C THR A 98 1.70 -9.63 -8.75
N VAL A 99 2.88 -10.00 -9.25
CA VAL A 99 3.06 -11.09 -10.20
C VAL A 99 4.03 -12.10 -9.59
N GLY A 100 3.53 -13.30 -9.36
CA GLY A 100 4.28 -14.44 -8.84
C GLY A 100 5.32 -14.97 -9.82
N LYS A 101 6.07 -15.97 -9.36
CA LYS A 101 7.00 -16.73 -10.20
C LYS A 101 6.27 -17.77 -11.05
N ASP A 102 5.17 -18.30 -10.51
CA ASP A 102 4.33 -19.28 -11.19
C ASP A 102 3.42 -18.61 -12.22
N GLU A 103 3.14 -19.33 -13.31
CA GLU A 103 2.31 -18.81 -14.39
C GLU A 103 0.90 -18.47 -13.90
N GLY A 104 0.49 -17.22 -14.14
CA GLY A 104 -0.86 -16.75 -13.85
C GLY A 104 -1.13 -16.36 -12.39
N GLU A 105 -0.14 -16.38 -11.49
CA GLU A 105 -0.31 -15.84 -10.14
C GLU A 105 -0.25 -14.31 -10.16
N ILE A 106 -1.39 -13.67 -10.47
CA ILE A 106 -1.53 -12.22 -10.50
C ILE A 106 -2.54 -11.80 -9.43
N SER A 107 -2.18 -10.80 -8.62
CA SER A 107 -3.13 -10.28 -7.63
C SER A 107 -2.97 -8.80 -7.33
N LEU A 108 -4.06 -8.16 -6.96
CA LEU A 108 -4.11 -6.76 -6.58
C LEU A 108 -4.08 -6.63 -5.06
N LEU A 109 -3.20 -5.82 -4.52
CA LEU A 109 -3.03 -5.57 -3.09
C LEU A 109 -3.16 -4.08 -2.80
N HIS A 110 -3.76 -3.75 -1.66
CA HIS A 110 -3.64 -2.39 -1.14
C HIS A 110 -2.32 -2.23 -0.36
N PRO A 111 -1.43 -1.30 -0.73
CA PRO A 111 -0.11 -1.18 -0.10
C PRO A 111 -0.17 -0.71 1.36
N PHE A 112 -1.14 0.13 1.73
CA PHE A 112 -1.28 0.69 3.08
C PHE A 112 -2.31 0.02 4.00
N PHE A 113 -3.42 -0.52 3.49
CA PHE A 113 -4.42 -1.20 4.30
C PHE A 113 -4.19 -2.72 4.31
N SER A 114 -4.21 -3.32 5.50
CA SER A 114 -4.05 -4.76 5.66
C SER A 114 -5.33 -5.49 5.24
N GLY A 115 -5.19 -6.65 4.59
CA GLY A 115 -6.30 -7.57 4.31
C GLY A 115 -7.05 -7.34 3.00
N VAL A 116 -6.89 -6.20 2.34
CA VAL A 116 -7.52 -5.94 1.04
C VAL A 116 -6.66 -6.52 -0.08
N HIS A 117 -7.12 -7.63 -0.65
CA HIS A 117 -6.44 -8.40 -1.69
C HIS A 117 -7.46 -9.01 -2.64
N ILE A 118 -7.19 -8.92 -3.93
CA ILE A 118 -8.04 -9.46 -4.99
C ILE A 118 -7.16 -10.35 -5.86
N GLU A 119 -7.46 -11.64 -5.91
CA GLU A 119 -6.83 -12.55 -6.85
C GLU A 119 -7.44 -12.32 -8.23
N LEU A 120 -6.59 -12.08 -9.23
CA LEU A 120 -7.04 -11.95 -10.60
C LEU A 120 -7.17 -13.34 -11.22
N PRO A 121 -8.11 -13.53 -12.15
CA PRO A 121 -8.26 -14.81 -12.84
C PRO A 121 -6.95 -15.20 -13.53
N HIS A 122 -6.59 -16.48 -13.44
CA HIS A 122 -5.40 -17.03 -14.08
C HIS A 122 -5.39 -16.67 -15.56
N GLN A 123 -4.46 -15.78 -15.94
CA GLN A 123 -4.26 -15.44 -17.33
C GLN A 123 -3.41 -16.54 -17.97
N LYS A 124 -3.96 -17.21 -19.00
CA LYS A 124 -3.14 -18.00 -19.91
C LYS A 124 -2.30 -17.03 -20.73
N LEU A 125 -1.02 -16.89 -20.40
CA LEU A 125 -0.08 -16.08 -21.18
C LEU A 125 0.15 -16.77 -22.55
N SER A 126 -0.71 -16.50 -23.51
CA SER A 126 -0.54 -16.89 -24.90
C SER A 126 0.55 -16.00 -25.54
N TYR A 127 1.79 -16.50 -25.54
CA TYR A 127 2.92 -16.10 -26.39
C TYR A 127 3.11 -14.60 -26.70
N SER A 128 4.04 -13.98 -25.97
CA SER A 128 5.31 -13.49 -26.51
C SER A 128 6.11 -12.96 -25.32
N GLN A 129 7.21 -13.64 -24.94
CA GLN A 129 8.09 -13.12 -23.89
C GLN A 129 8.65 -11.77 -24.38
N PRO A 130 8.34 -10.63 -23.73
CA PRO A 130 9.13 -9.44 -23.94
C PRO A 130 10.52 -9.77 -23.41
N ASN A 131 11.55 -9.40 -24.17
CA ASN A 131 12.94 -9.64 -23.83
C ASN A 131 13.20 -9.13 -22.40
N TRP A 132 13.40 -10.05 -21.46
CA TRP A 132 13.35 -9.83 -20.01
C TRP A 132 14.50 -8.97 -19.48
N ARG A 133 15.49 -8.67 -20.32
CA ARG A 133 16.63 -7.78 -20.01
C ARG A 133 16.29 -6.29 -20.00
N THR A 134 15.14 -5.88 -20.55
CA THR A 134 14.74 -4.46 -20.56
C THR A 134 13.88 -4.07 -19.35
N VAL A 135 13.46 -5.05 -18.54
CA VAL A 135 12.57 -4.88 -17.37
C VAL A 135 13.27 -5.01 -16.01
N ASP A 136 14.59 -5.20 -15.99
CA ASP A 136 15.40 -5.17 -14.76
C ASP A 136 15.33 -3.82 -14.01
N LEU A 137 14.85 -2.76 -14.66
CA LEU A 137 14.55 -1.46 -14.04
C LEU A 137 13.43 -1.55 -12.98
N PHE A 138 12.53 -2.52 -13.06
CA PHE A 138 11.41 -2.67 -12.11
C PHE A 138 11.79 -3.43 -10.84
N SER A 139 13.01 -3.97 -10.76
CA SER A 139 13.54 -4.57 -9.53
C SER A 139 14.09 -3.54 -8.55
N GLN A 140 14.25 -2.27 -8.96
CA GLN A 140 14.94 -1.25 -8.17
C GLN A 140 14.00 -0.42 -7.28
N GLY A 141 12.70 -0.44 -7.56
CA GLY A 141 11.68 0.19 -6.74
C GLY A 141 10.48 0.63 -7.58
N SER A 142 9.36 0.92 -6.93
CA SER A 142 8.16 1.42 -7.60
C SER A 142 7.52 2.53 -6.77
N PHE A 143 7.16 3.62 -7.43
CA PHE A 143 6.36 4.66 -6.81
C PHE A 143 4.93 4.14 -6.60
N ILE A 144 4.34 4.41 -5.44
CA ILE A 144 2.97 4.09 -5.06
C ILE A 144 2.24 5.40 -4.82
N CYS A 145 1.20 5.69 -5.61
CA CYS A 145 0.39 6.89 -5.44
C CYS A 145 -0.67 6.69 -4.36
#